data_AF-A0A420M6Q0-F1
#
_entry.id   AF-A0A420M6Q0-F1
#
_cell.length_a   1.000
_cell.length_b   1.000
_cell.length_c   1.000
_cell.angle_alpha   90.00
_cell.angle_beta   90.00
_cell.angle_gamma   90.00
#
_symmetry.space_group_name_H-M   'P 1'
#
loop_
_entity.id
_entity.type
_entity.pdbx_description
1 polymer ?
#
loop_
_entity_poly.entity_id
_entity_poly.type
_entity_poly.pdbx_seq_one_letter_code
_entity_poly.pdbx_strand_id
1 'polypeptide(L)'
;MAVFAHFIDQLGHQQSRLLVLRRQFGAHSGENLAGSLIDVVHEWEIEGRVGCAISDNMTANDTCLYYMYQRLDPSMRPVDIKARRMRCYGHTLNLVARAFLFGKDAESFELESDINGMRGLVEQDLDHWRTKGPIGKLRNIVKFIRSSPQRSEQFKRVAREQDHEEYRLCEESTAELEVVMNNETRWNSTYMMI
;
A
#
# COMPACT_ATOMS: atom_id res chain seq x y z
N MET A 1 12.98 4.82 4.35
CA MET A 1 12.01 5.77 4.90
C MET A 1 11.91 6.96 3.97
N ALA A 2 10.70 7.37 3.65
CA ALA A 2 10.40 8.61 2.92
C ALA A 2 9.70 9.57 3.88
N VAL A 3 10.12 10.84 3.91
CA VAL A 3 9.55 11.87 4.78
C VAL A 3 9.16 13.07 3.93
N PHE A 4 7.87 13.41 3.96
CA PHE A 4 7.36 14.61 3.33
C PHE A 4 6.96 15.63 4.39
N ALA A 5 7.31 16.89 4.16
CA ALA A 5 6.77 18.02 4.90
C ALA A 5 5.64 18.66 4.12
N HIS A 6 4.54 18.92 4.83
CA HIS A 6 3.40 19.68 4.34
C HIS A 6 3.21 20.89 5.24
N PHE A 7 3.19 22.08 4.65
CA PHE A 7 3.09 23.33 5.38
C PHE A 7 2.48 24.43 4.50
N ILE A 8 2.08 25.53 5.13
CA ILE A 8 1.66 26.75 4.44
C ILE A 8 2.84 27.72 4.44
N ASP A 9 3.19 28.26 3.28
CA ASP A 9 4.27 29.23 3.17
C ASP A 9 3.83 30.66 3.55
N GLN A 10 4.76 31.62 3.47
CA GLN A 10 4.51 33.02 3.83
C GLN A 10 3.49 33.70 2.89
N LEU A 11 3.24 33.14 1.72
CA LEU A 11 2.24 33.63 0.76
C LEU A 11 0.87 32.98 0.97
N GLY A 12 0.74 32.08 1.96
CA GLY A 12 -0.50 31.35 2.23
C GLY A 12 -0.72 30.13 1.33
N HIS A 13 0.29 29.72 0.55
CA HIS A 13 0.15 28.58 -0.34
C HIS A 13 0.57 27.27 0.34
N GLN A 14 -0.19 26.21 0.06
CA GLN A 14 0.16 24.87 0.50
C GLN A 14 1.40 24.37 -0.24
N GLN A 15 2.36 23.89 0.53
CA GLN A 15 3.58 23.27 0.04
C GLN A 15 3.62 21.79 0.42
N SER A 16 4.21 21.01 -0.48
CA SER A 16 4.56 19.60 -0.25
C SER A 16 6.00 19.43 -0.69
N ARG A 17 6.87 18.99 0.21
CA ARG A 17 8.31 18.81 -0.07
C ARG A 17 8.78 17.47 0.46
N LEU A 18 9.44 16.70 -0.40
CA LEU A 18 10.19 15.54 0.03
C LEU A 18 11.43 16.03 0.78
N LEU A 19 11.50 15.77 2.07
CA LEU A 19 12.66 16.11 2.89
C LEU A 19 13.74 15.04 2.74
N VAL A 20 13.33 13.78 2.79
CA VAL A 20 14.25 12.64 2.76
C VAL A 20 13.61 11.46 2.04
N LEU A 21 14.41 10.80 1.20
CA LEU A 21 14.16 9.45 0.69
C LEU A 21 15.45 8.64 0.86
N ARG A 22 15.58 7.92 1.97
CA ARG A 22 16.79 7.14 2.28
C ARG A 22 16.46 5.76 2.80
N ARG A 23 17.39 4.82 2.65
CA ARG A 23 17.27 3.47 3.22
C ARG A 23 17.28 3.56 4.75
N GLN A 24 16.36 2.84 5.41
CA GLN A 24 16.40 2.67 6.86
C GLN A 24 17.33 1.51 7.19
N PHE A 25 18.27 1.73 8.11
CA PHE A 25 19.21 0.70 8.57
C PHE A 25 18.84 0.23 9.99
N GLY A 26 19.22 -1.00 10.32
CA GLY A 26 18.94 -1.60 11.64
C GLY A 26 17.53 -2.16 11.78
N ALA A 27 17.11 -2.40 13.02
CA ALA A 27 15.79 -2.94 13.32
C ALA A 27 14.67 -1.95 12.94
N HIS A 28 13.56 -2.44 12.43
CA HIS A 28 12.38 -1.63 12.11
C HIS A 28 11.52 -1.33 13.35
N SER A 29 12.15 -1.08 14.50
CA SER A 29 11.44 -0.70 15.73
C SER A 29 11.00 0.77 15.68
N GLY A 30 10.00 1.12 16.48
CA GLY A 30 9.53 2.50 16.57
C GLY A 30 10.63 3.47 17.01
N GLU A 31 11.46 3.06 17.97
CA GLU A 31 12.60 3.85 18.50
C GLU A 31 13.63 4.17 17.42
N ASN A 32 13.98 3.18 16.59
CA ASN A 32 14.96 3.38 15.52
C ASN A 32 14.41 4.32 14.43
N LEU A 33 13.14 4.16 14.06
CA LEU A 33 12.46 5.07 13.15
C LEU A 33 12.39 6.49 13.72
N ALA A 34 12.12 6.63 15.03
CA ALA A 34 12.08 7.91 15.72
C ALA A 34 13.43 8.62 15.66
N GLY A 35 14.53 7.92 15.95
CA GLY A 35 15.89 8.47 15.82
C GLY A 35 16.16 9.00 14.41
N SER A 36 15.82 8.20 13.40
CA SER A 36 15.97 8.61 12.01
C SER A 36 15.09 9.80 11.61
N LEU A 37 13.90 9.98 12.19
CA LEU A 37 13.03 11.14 11.96
C LEU A 37 13.56 12.39 12.66
N ILE A 38 14.07 12.25 13.90
CA ILE A 38 14.69 13.34 14.65
C ILE A 38 15.89 13.89 13.88
N ASP A 39 16.74 13.02 13.31
CA ASP A 39 17.85 13.46 12.47
C ASP A 39 17.37 14.32 11.29
N VAL A 40 16.26 13.96 10.65
CA VAL A 40 15.67 14.77 9.57
C VAL A 40 15.17 16.12 10.09
N VAL A 41 14.52 16.15 11.25
CA VAL A 41 14.03 17.39 11.86
C VAL A 41 15.18 18.34 12.16
N HIS A 42 16.31 17.82 12.67
CA HIS A 42 17.53 18.59 12.92
C HIS A 42 18.22 19.04 11.63
N GLU A 43 18.38 18.16 10.65
CA GLU A 43 19.02 18.47 9.36
C GLU A 43 18.30 19.61 8.63
N TRP A 44 16.98 19.72 8.79
CA TRP A 44 16.16 20.75 8.17
C TRP A 44 15.88 21.96 9.07
N GLU A 45 16.40 21.99 10.30
CA GLU A 45 16.21 23.07 11.28
C GLU A 45 14.72 23.42 11.53
N ILE A 46 13.89 22.38 11.59
CA ILE A 46 12.43 22.50 11.80
C ILE A 46 11.99 22.06 13.20
N GLU A 47 12.91 22.03 14.16
CA GLU A 47 12.60 21.86 15.57
C GLU A 47 11.55 22.89 16.00
N GLY A 48 10.54 22.45 16.76
CA GLY A 48 9.43 23.29 17.19
C GLY A 48 8.39 23.63 16.10
N ARG A 49 8.60 23.25 14.84
CA ARG A 49 7.64 23.46 13.74
C ARG A 49 6.85 22.20 13.35
N VAL A 50 7.21 21.05 13.93
CA VAL A 50 6.52 19.78 13.70
C VAL A 50 5.19 19.78 14.44
N GLY A 51 4.11 20.02 13.69
CA GLY A 51 2.74 20.02 14.21
C GLY A 51 2.19 18.60 14.39
N CYS A 52 1.92 17.93 13.28
CA CYS A 52 1.33 16.59 13.24
C CYS A 52 2.13 15.66 12.34
N ALA A 53 2.02 14.35 12.58
CA ALA A 53 2.62 13.32 11.74
C ALA A 53 1.55 12.38 11.18
N ILE A 54 1.63 12.08 9.88
CA ILE A 54 0.72 11.16 9.18
C ILE A 54 1.52 9.91 8.80
N SER A 55 1.02 8.75 9.18
CA SER A 55 1.60 7.45 8.82
C SER A 55 0.53 6.37 8.69
N ASP A 56 0.88 5.20 8.17
CA ASP A 56 -0.06 4.07 8.10
C ASP A 56 -0.53 3.61 9.49
N ASN A 57 -1.50 2.70 9.52
CA ASN A 57 -2.16 2.27 10.75
C ASN A 57 -1.41 1.14 11.47
N MET A 58 -0.08 1.21 11.48
CA MET A 58 0.76 0.21 12.13
C MET A 58 1.17 0.66 13.54
N THR A 59 1.07 -0.24 14.52
CA THR A 59 1.29 0.06 15.95
C THR A 59 2.68 0.62 16.25
N ALA A 60 3.73 0.17 15.55
CA ALA A 60 5.08 0.70 15.79
C ALA A 60 5.23 2.18 15.41
N ASN A 61 4.30 2.75 14.61
CA ASN A 61 4.27 4.19 14.38
C ASN A 61 3.80 4.97 15.60
N ASP A 62 2.94 4.38 16.44
CA ASP A 62 2.53 5.00 17.70
C ASP A 62 3.75 5.10 18.64
N THR A 63 4.53 4.03 18.74
CA THR A 63 5.81 4.02 19.47
C THR A 63 6.81 5.01 18.86
N CYS A 64 6.99 5.00 17.55
CA CYS A 64 7.88 5.92 16.84
C CYS A 64 7.58 7.39 17.15
N LEU A 65 6.33 7.80 17.00
CA LEU A 65 5.95 9.19 17.23
C LEU A 65 5.99 9.57 18.71
N TYR A 66 5.74 8.62 19.61
CA TYR A 66 5.97 8.83 21.04
C TYR A 66 7.42 9.20 21.34
N TYR A 67 8.38 8.38 20.90
CA TYR A 67 9.81 8.67 21.11
C TYR A 67 10.26 9.95 20.39
N MET A 68 9.76 10.19 19.18
CA MET A 68 10.10 11.39 18.40
C MET A 68 9.66 12.66 19.12
N TYR A 69 8.36 12.78 19.46
CA TYR A 69 7.83 13.99 20.08
C TYR A 69 8.37 14.20 21.49
N GLN A 70 8.57 13.15 22.29
CA GLN A 70 9.19 13.31 23.62
C GLN A 70 10.62 13.82 23.55
N ARG A 71 11.37 13.50 22.49
CA ARG A 71 12.74 13.98 22.32
C ARG A 71 12.80 15.40 21.75
N LEU A 72 11.84 15.78 20.91
CA LEU A 72 11.69 17.14 20.40
C LEU A 72 11.15 18.11 21.46
N ASP A 73 10.23 17.64 22.30
CA ASP A 73 9.61 18.40 23.38
C ASP A 73 9.31 17.48 24.58
N PRO A 74 10.20 17.44 25.59
CA PRO A 74 10.02 16.63 26.79
C PRO A 74 8.80 17.02 27.64
N SER A 75 8.21 18.19 27.41
CA SER A 75 7.01 18.64 28.13
C SER A 75 5.71 18.05 27.55
N MET A 76 5.77 17.48 26.33
CA MET A 76 4.60 16.95 25.64
C MET A 76 4.08 15.69 26.32
N ARG A 77 2.80 15.69 26.69
CA ARG A 77 2.18 14.54 27.36
C ARG A 77 1.74 13.50 26.32
N PRO A 78 1.57 12.22 26.72
CA PRO A 78 1.12 11.17 25.81
C PRO A 78 -0.19 11.49 25.08
N VAL A 79 -1.11 12.22 25.73
CA VAL A 79 -2.37 12.66 25.11
C VAL A 79 -2.15 13.67 23.98
N ASP A 80 -1.17 14.57 24.14
CA ASP A 80 -0.84 15.60 23.16
C ASP A 80 -0.16 14.96 21.94
N ILE A 81 0.73 13.98 22.16
CA ILE A 81 1.35 13.15 21.12
C ILE A 81 0.28 12.39 20.33
N LYS A 82 -0.68 11.76 21.04
CA LYS A 82 -1.78 11.03 20.42
C LYS A 82 -2.65 11.95 19.55
N ALA A 83 -2.88 13.19 19.97
CA ALA A 83 -3.62 14.18 19.18
C ALA A 83 -2.87 14.63 17.91
N ARG A 84 -1.52 14.58 17.92
CA ARG A 84 -0.66 14.91 16.76
C ARG A 84 -0.42 13.71 15.82
N ARG A 85 -0.79 12.49 16.23
CA ARG A 85 -0.77 11.29 15.38
C ARG A 85 -2.03 11.29 14.50
N MET A 86 -1.83 11.51 13.21
CA MET A 86 -2.84 11.24 12.18
C MET A 86 -2.60 9.90 11.47
N ARG A 87 -3.68 9.16 11.23
CA ARG A 87 -3.63 7.93 10.42
C ARG A 87 -3.77 8.25 8.95
N CYS A 88 -3.05 7.53 8.11
CA CYS A 88 -3.20 7.62 6.66
C CYS A 88 -4.62 7.22 6.26
N TYR A 89 -5.35 8.17 5.67
CA TYR A 89 -6.71 7.94 5.21
C TYR A 89 -6.76 6.87 4.12
N GLY A 90 -5.84 6.94 3.14
CA GLY A 90 -5.73 5.94 2.08
C GLY A 90 -5.50 4.51 2.62
N HIS A 91 -4.66 4.37 3.64
CA HIS A 91 -4.44 3.06 4.28
C HIS A 91 -5.71 2.57 4.98
N THR A 92 -6.45 3.45 5.66
CA THR A 92 -7.71 3.11 6.32
C THR A 92 -8.76 2.63 5.31
N LEU A 93 -8.89 3.32 4.17
CA LEU A 93 -9.77 2.90 3.08
C LEU A 93 -9.36 1.54 2.51
N ASN A 94 -8.05 1.31 2.34
CA ASN A 94 -7.54 0.01 1.91
C ASN A 94 -7.91 -1.11 2.90
N LEU A 95 -7.79 -0.88 4.21
CA LEU A 95 -8.21 -1.86 5.23
C LEU A 95 -9.71 -2.17 5.14
N VAL A 96 -10.54 -1.14 4.95
CA VAL A 96 -11.99 -1.33 4.77
C VAL A 96 -12.28 -2.15 3.51
N ALA A 97 -11.65 -1.82 2.38
CA ALA A 97 -11.80 -2.57 1.14
C ALA A 97 -11.36 -4.03 1.30
N ARG A 98 -10.20 -4.28 1.92
CA ARG A 98 -9.72 -5.65 2.21
C ARG A 98 -10.69 -6.41 3.09
N ALA A 99 -11.28 -5.78 4.10
CA ALA A 99 -12.29 -6.41 4.95
C ALA A 99 -13.55 -6.83 4.16
N PHE A 100 -13.99 -6.03 3.18
CA PHE A 100 -15.09 -6.39 2.28
C PHE A 100 -14.73 -7.53 1.34
N LEU A 101 -13.52 -7.51 0.77
CA LEU A 101 -13.07 -8.47 -0.25
C LEU A 101 -12.70 -9.84 0.36
N PHE A 102 -12.01 -9.82 1.50
CA PHE A 102 -11.35 -10.99 2.05
C PHE A 102 -11.85 -11.37 3.44
N GLY A 103 -12.67 -10.54 4.09
CA GLY A 103 -13.15 -10.78 5.45
C GLY A 103 -12.15 -10.34 6.53
N LYS A 104 -12.40 -10.77 7.77
CA LYS A 104 -11.60 -10.38 8.95
C LYS A 104 -10.25 -11.09 9.03
N ASP A 105 -10.07 -12.17 8.29
CA ASP A 105 -8.92 -13.07 8.30
C ASP A 105 -8.02 -12.89 7.06
N ALA A 106 -8.09 -11.71 6.42
CA ALA A 106 -7.35 -11.43 5.19
C ALA A 106 -5.84 -11.70 5.31
N GLU A 107 -5.23 -11.33 6.44
CA GLU A 107 -3.80 -11.56 6.69
C GLU A 107 -3.47 -13.05 6.80
N SER A 108 -4.26 -13.81 7.56
CA SER A 108 -4.06 -15.27 7.69
C SER A 108 -4.29 -15.98 6.36
N PHE A 109 -5.28 -15.54 5.60
CA PHE A 109 -5.56 -16.04 4.27
C PHE A 109 -4.39 -15.80 3.31
N GLU A 110 -3.85 -14.58 3.25
CA GLU A 110 -2.71 -14.27 2.38
C GLU A 110 -1.45 -15.04 2.80
N LEU A 111 -1.19 -15.17 4.11
CA LEU A 111 -0.06 -15.95 4.62
C LEU A 111 -0.13 -17.43 4.18
N GLU A 112 -1.32 -18.04 4.21
CA GLU A 112 -1.50 -19.42 3.74
C GLU A 112 -1.25 -19.55 2.22
N SER A 113 -1.67 -18.55 1.43
CA SER A 113 -1.36 -18.51 -0.01
C SER A 113 0.15 -18.42 -0.26
N ASP A 114 0.87 -17.58 0.49
CA ASP A 114 2.32 -17.44 0.37
C ASP A 114 3.04 -18.74 0.73
N ILE A 115 2.59 -19.42 1.80
CA ILE A 115 3.11 -20.74 2.20
C ILE A 115 2.87 -21.78 1.10
N ASN A 116 1.66 -21.83 0.53
CA ASN A 116 1.34 -22.75 -0.57
C ASN A 116 2.21 -22.45 -1.80
N GLY A 117 2.44 -21.17 -2.11
CA GLY A 117 3.33 -20.72 -3.18
C GLY A 117 4.78 -21.15 -2.96
N MET A 118 5.34 -20.90 -1.78
CA MET A 118 6.71 -21.29 -1.42
C MET A 118 6.93 -22.81 -1.46
N ARG A 119 5.89 -23.59 -1.14
CA ARG A 119 5.93 -25.05 -1.16
C ARG A 119 5.61 -25.66 -2.53
N GLY A 120 5.28 -24.84 -3.53
CA GLY A 120 4.90 -25.31 -4.87
C GLY A 120 3.55 -26.04 -4.90
N LEU A 121 2.68 -25.83 -3.91
CA LEU A 121 1.38 -26.49 -3.78
C LEU A 121 0.33 -25.77 -4.63
N VAL A 122 0.50 -25.85 -5.96
CA VAL A 122 -0.29 -25.06 -6.92
C VAL A 122 -1.80 -25.30 -6.78
N GLU A 123 -2.24 -26.56 -6.74
CA GLU A 123 -3.69 -26.86 -6.62
C GLU A 123 -4.28 -26.37 -5.31
N GLN A 124 -3.54 -26.48 -4.21
CA GLN A 124 -3.99 -25.99 -2.90
C GLN A 124 -4.10 -24.47 -2.89
N ASP A 125 -3.15 -23.76 -3.51
CA ASP A 125 -3.25 -22.30 -3.69
C ASP A 125 -4.48 -21.94 -4.54
N LEU A 126 -4.74 -22.66 -5.63
CA LEU A 126 -5.91 -22.41 -6.48
C LEU A 126 -7.22 -22.63 -5.71
N ASP A 127 -7.34 -23.73 -4.96
CA ASP A 127 -8.52 -24.02 -4.13
C ASP A 127 -8.71 -23.00 -3.02
N HIS A 128 -7.62 -22.62 -2.34
CA HIS A 128 -7.60 -21.56 -1.35
C HIS A 128 -8.17 -20.25 -1.90
N TRP A 129 -7.69 -19.81 -3.07
CA TRP A 129 -8.24 -18.61 -3.72
C TRP A 129 -9.68 -18.76 -4.18
N ARG A 130 -10.12 -19.93 -4.63
CA ARG A 130 -11.53 -20.16 -5.01
C ARG A 130 -12.50 -19.92 -3.84
N THR A 131 -12.06 -20.04 -2.59
CA THR A 131 -12.88 -19.74 -1.40
C THR A 131 -13.30 -18.27 -1.31
N LYS A 132 -12.55 -17.34 -1.92
CA LYS A 132 -12.88 -15.90 -1.99
C LYS A 132 -13.82 -15.55 -3.15
N GLY A 133 -14.57 -16.54 -3.65
CA GLY A 133 -15.65 -16.34 -4.61
C GLY A 133 -15.18 -15.86 -5.99
N PRO A 134 -15.95 -15.01 -6.68
CA PRO A 134 -15.63 -14.55 -8.03
C PRO A 134 -14.25 -13.88 -8.13
N ILE A 135 -13.84 -13.11 -7.12
CA ILE A 135 -12.59 -12.36 -7.13
C ILE A 135 -11.39 -13.30 -7.05
N GLY A 136 -11.44 -14.33 -6.20
CA GLY A 136 -10.39 -15.32 -6.13
C GLY A 136 -10.31 -16.21 -7.39
N LYS A 137 -11.44 -16.50 -8.02
CA LYS A 137 -11.46 -17.17 -9.35
C LYS A 137 -10.83 -16.30 -10.43
N LEU A 138 -11.18 -15.01 -10.48
CA LEU A 138 -10.57 -14.05 -11.40
C LEU A 138 -9.07 -13.96 -11.19
N ARG A 139 -8.60 -13.87 -9.94
CA ARG A 139 -7.18 -13.89 -9.61
C ARG A 139 -6.48 -15.11 -10.20
N ASN A 140 -7.06 -16.30 -10.05
CA ASN A 140 -6.48 -17.52 -10.59
C ASN A 140 -6.38 -17.49 -12.13
N ILE A 141 -7.38 -16.93 -12.82
CA ILE A 141 -7.36 -16.74 -14.27
C ILE A 141 -6.23 -15.77 -14.67
N VAL A 142 -6.13 -14.63 -14.00
CA VAL A 142 -5.08 -13.63 -14.26
C VAL A 142 -3.70 -14.23 -14.00
N LYS A 143 -3.52 -14.97 -12.90
CA LYS A 143 -2.27 -15.70 -12.60
C LYS A 143 -1.93 -16.70 -13.69
N PHE A 144 -2.91 -17.44 -14.22
CA PHE A 144 -2.71 -18.37 -15.33
C PHE A 144 -2.27 -17.66 -16.61
N ILE A 145 -2.96 -16.58 -17.01
CA ILE A 145 -2.64 -15.80 -18.22
C ILE A 145 -1.22 -15.26 -18.13
N ARG A 146 -0.83 -14.74 -16.96
CA ARG A 146 0.47 -14.10 -16.75
C ARG A 146 1.62 -15.06 -16.47
N SER A 147 1.38 -16.36 -16.36
CA SER A 147 2.42 -17.31 -15.94
C SER A 147 3.46 -17.59 -17.02
N SER A 148 3.22 -17.23 -18.28
CA SER A 148 4.23 -17.30 -19.35
C SER A 148 3.96 -16.28 -20.47
N PRO A 149 5.00 -15.85 -21.21
CA PRO A 149 4.83 -14.95 -22.35
C PRO A 149 3.84 -15.47 -23.39
N GLN A 150 3.89 -16.77 -23.69
CA GLN A 150 3.00 -17.39 -24.69
C GLN A 150 1.52 -17.29 -24.30
N ARG A 151 1.21 -17.39 -23.00
CA ARG A 151 -0.17 -17.26 -22.50
C ARG A 151 -0.65 -15.82 -22.56
N SER A 152 0.20 -14.86 -22.19
CA SER A 152 -0.09 -13.44 -22.35
C SER A 152 -0.31 -13.04 -23.81
N GLU A 153 0.55 -13.52 -24.72
CA GLU A 153 0.41 -13.30 -26.17
C GLU A 153 -0.87 -13.92 -26.73
N GLN A 154 -1.19 -15.15 -26.33
CA GLN A 154 -2.42 -15.83 -26.73
C GLN A 154 -3.66 -15.06 -26.26
N PHE A 155 -3.66 -14.56 -25.01
CA PHE A 155 -4.73 -13.71 -24.50
C PHE A 155 -4.87 -12.43 -25.32
N LYS A 156 -3.77 -11.72 -25.59
CA LYS A 156 -3.78 -10.50 -26.42
C LYS A 156 -4.36 -10.75 -27.81
N ARG A 157 -4.04 -11.89 -28.44
CA ARG A 157 -4.58 -12.27 -29.75
C ARG A 157 -6.10 -12.46 -29.70
N VAL A 158 -6.59 -13.27 -28.76
CA VAL A 158 -8.03 -13.56 -28.63
C VAL A 158 -8.83 -12.31 -28.25
N ALA A 159 -8.30 -11.46 -27.37
CA ALA A 159 -8.96 -10.22 -26.97
C ALA A 159 -9.16 -9.27 -28.17
N ARG A 160 -8.15 -9.13 -29.04
CA ARG A 160 -8.23 -8.31 -30.26
C ARG A 160 -9.24 -8.85 -31.28
N GLU A 161 -9.40 -10.17 -31.36
CA GLU A 161 -10.35 -10.80 -32.29
C GLU A 161 -11.83 -10.50 -31.92
N GLN A 162 -12.12 -10.15 -30.66
CA GLN A 162 -13.48 -9.83 -30.19
C GLN A 162 -13.87 -8.35 -30.28
N ASP A 163 -12.95 -7.45 -30.62
CA ASP A 163 -13.26 -6.02 -30.86
C ASP A 163 -13.98 -5.75 -32.19
N HIS A 164 -14.21 -6.79 -33.00
CA HIS A 164 -14.95 -6.71 -34.26
C HIS A 164 -16.46 -6.89 -34.04
N GLU A 165 -17.17 -5.76 -34.19
CA GLU A 165 -18.53 -5.63 -34.73
C GLU A 165 -19.66 -6.39 -34.00
N GLU A 166 -20.28 -5.78 -32.97
CA GLU A 166 -21.75 -5.59 -32.91
C GLU A 166 -22.17 -4.76 -31.66
N TYR A 167 -21.45 -4.84 -30.53
CA TYR A 167 -21.78 -4.10 -29.30
C TYR A 167 -20.52 -3.51 -28.62
N ARG A 168 -20.13 -2.29 -29.02
CA ARG A 168 -19.07 -1.52 -28.32
C ARG A 168 -19.64 -0.90 -27.04
N LEU A 169 -19.42 -1.56 -25.90
CA LEU A 169 -19.84 -1.07 -24.57
C LEU A 169 -18.99 0.12 -24.07
N CYS A 170 -17.83 0.38 -24.68
CA CYS A 170 -16.90 1.46 -24.34
C CYS A 170 -16.00 1.82 -25.55
N GLU A 171 -15.38 3.01 -25.51
CA GLU A 171 -14.45 3.48 -26.54
C GLU A 171 -13.15 2.64 -26.57
N GLU A 172 -12.51 2.55 -27.75
CA GLU A 172 -11.23 1.88 -27.94
C GLU A 172 -10.16 2.50 -27.01
N SER A 173 -9.67 1.72 -26.05
CA SER A 173 -8.56 2.13 -25.19
C SER A 173 -7.28 2.17 -26.01
N THR A 174 -6.55 3.30 -25.94
CA THR A 174 -5.22 3.44 -26.57
C THR A 174 -4.09 2.76 -25.79
N ALA A 175 -4.39 2.14 -24.64
CA ALA A 175 -3.41 1.43 -23.83
C ALA A 175 -3.32 -0.03 -24.27
N GLU A 176 -2.12 -0.62 -24.26
CA GLU A 176 -2.00 -2.08 -24.34
C GLU A 176 -2.77 -2.71 -23.17
N LEU A 177 -3.95 -3.25 -23.44
CA LEU A 177 -4.81 -3.89 -22.45
C LEU A 177 -4.19 -5.23 -22.05
N GLU A 178 -3.35 -5.20 -21.02
CA GLU A 178 -2.92 -6.39 -20.30
C GLU A 178 -3.67 -6.54 -19.00
N VAL A 179 -4.02 -7.78 -18.66
CA VAL A 179 -4.50 -8.10 -17.32
C VAL A 179 -3.41 -7.83 -16.29
N VAL A 180 -3.76 -7.17 -15.19
CA VAL A 180 -2.83 -6.80 -14.11
C VAL A 180 -3.01 -7.74 -12.94
N MET A 181 -1.91 -8.36 -12.50
CA MET A 181 -1.94 -9.18 -11.28
C MET A 181 -2.10 -8.27 -10.05
N ASN A 182 -3.03 -8.61 -9.16
CA ASN A 182 -3.13 -7.91 -7.89
C ASN A 182 -1.88 -8.16 -7.02
N ASN A 183 -1.60 -7.23 -6.13
CA ASN A 183 -0.41 -7.21 -5.27
C ASN A 183 -0.73 -6.49 -3.97
N GLU A 184 -0.32 -7.06 -2.84
CA GLU A 184 -0.56 -6.54 -1.50
C GLU A 184 0.00 -5.11 -1.31
N THR A 185 1.19 -4.84 -1.86
CA THR A 185 1.86 -3.53 -1.66
C THR A 185 1.20 -2.37 -2.41
N ARG A 186 0.36 -2.65 -3.41
CA ARG A 186 -0.41 -1.63 -4.15
C ARG A 186 -1.86 -1.71 -3.72
N TRP A 187 -2.31 -0.79 -2.86
CA TRP A 187 -3.62 -0.83 -2.23
C TRP A 187 -4.82 -0.95 -3.19
N ASN A 188 -4.73 -0.39 -4.40
CA ASN A 188 -5.80 -0.49 -5.42
C ASN A 188 -5.61 -1.65 -6.41
N SER A 189 -4.69 -2.59 -6.15
CA SER A 189 -4.31 -3.60 -7.14
C SER A 189 -5.42 -4.59 -7.49
N THR A 190 -6.28 -4.94 -6.54
CA THR A 190 -7.43 -5.82 -6.80
C THR A 190 -8.46 -5.12 -7.68
N TYR A 191 -8.65 -3.80 -7.51
CA TYR A 191 -9.51 -3.03 -8.42
C TYR A 191 -8.92 -3.00 -9.84
N MET A 192 -7.61 -2.81 -9.98
CA MET A 192 -6.93 -2.82 -11.29
C MET A 192 -6.91 -4.20 -11.97
N MET A 193 -7.14 -5.28 -11.21
CA MET A 193 -7.23 -6.64 -11.74
C MET A 193 -8.61 -6.95 -12.33
N ILE A 194 -9.65 -6.23 -11.87
CA ILE A 194 -11.05 -6.34 -12.33
C ILE A 194 -11.22 -5.50 -13.60
#